data_AF-A0A3C1B9L2-F1
#
_entry.id   AF-A0A3C1B9L2-F1
#
_cell.length_a   1.000
_cell.length_b   1.000
_cell.length_c   1.000
_cell.angle_alpha   90.00
_cell.angle_beta   90.00
_cell.angle_gamma   90.00
#
_symmetry.space_group_name_H-M   'P 1'
#
loop_
_entity.id
_entity.type
_entity.pdbx_description
1 polymer ?
#
loop_
_entity_poly.entity_id
_entity_poly.type
_entity_poly.pdbx_seq_one_letter_code
_entity_poly.pdbx_strand_id
1 'polypeptide(L)'
;MPSEICIADDGSDRDTENVIRNFRYANPTLKIRHIWQENLGFRKTLILNEAVYSSQADYIIFIDDDCVMHPRFISRHLKRAKEGHFATGSVIRLTKCFSDKILDQREISWSKQGLPVGWQPRSISEKLKSMPFDYRVMGALDSLSPVRCSWAGGNASTFRDHILKVNGFDTEMAYGGEDKEFGARLINLGVKGRHLRYTAPLYHLYHDRGYVNRSQLQKNRAILKQTRSSKKTFTNNGIFTE
;
A
#
# COMPACT_ATOMS: atom_id res chain seq x y z
N MET A 1 -13.24 7.30 -9.95
CA MET A 1 -13.30 5.98 -9.30
C MET A 1 -12.31 5.05 -10.01
N PRO A 2 -11.75 4.03 -9.33
CA PRO A 2 -10.92 3.04 -10.01
C PRO A 2 -11.78 2.25 -11.02
N SER A 3 -11.14 1.73 -12.07
CA SER A 3 -11.81 0.84 -13.04
C SER A 3 -12.06 -0.57 -12.48
N GLU A 4 -11.26 -0.99 -11.50
CA GLU A 4 -11.33 -2.30 -10.86
C GLU A 4 -10.75 -2.24 -9.44
N ILE A 5 -11.24 -3.10 -8.56
CA ILE A 5 -10.68 -3.37 -7.23
C ILE A 5 -10.25 -4.84 -7.21
N CYS A 6 -9.02 -5.11 -6.76
CA CYS A 6 -8.54 -6.47 -6.54
C CYS A 6 -8.32 -6.68 -5.05
N ILE A 7 -8.96 -7.69 -4.49
CA ILE A 7 -8.77 -8.15 -3.12
C ILE A 7 -7.80 -9.34 -3.17
N ALA A 8 -6.61 -9.16 -2.63
CA ALA A 8 -5.53 -10.13 -2.59
C ALA A 8 -5.51 -10.78 -1.20
N ASP A 9 -6.13 -11.94 -1.08
CA ASP A 9 -6.48 -12.58 0.19
C ASP A 9 -5.52 -13.75 0.52
N ASP A 10 -4.71 -13.58 1.56
CA ASP A 10 -3.70 -14.53 2.03
C ASP A 10 -4.27 -15.47 3.11
N GLY A 11 -5.29 -16.24 2.74
CA GLY A 11 -5.78 -17.32 3.59
C GLY A 11 -6.82 -16.91 4.62
N SER A 12 -7.68 -15.94 4.30
CA SER A 12 -8.88 -15.66 5.10
C SER A 12 -9.92 -16.79 4.94
N ASP A 13 -10.85 -16.86 5.88
CA ASP A 13 -11.91 -17.86 5.93
C ASP A 13 -13.18 -17.45 5.16
N ARG A 14 -14.24 -18.24 5.34
CA ARG A 14 -15.54 -18.02 4.70
C ARG A 14 -16.22 -16.72 5.13
N ASP A 15 -15.90 -16.17 6.30
CA ASP A 15 -16.53 -14.92 6.74
C ASP A 15 -16.06 -13.76 5.86
N THR A 16 -14.76 -13.72 5.54
CA THR A 16 -14.21 -12.74 4.60
C THR A 16 -14.75 -12.95 3.19
N GLU A 17 -14.81 -14.19 2.71
CA GLU A 17 -15.43 -14.51 1.41
C GLU A 17 -16.88 -14.01 1.33
N ASN A 18 -17.66 -14.19 2.39
CA ASN A 18 -19.04 -13.71 2.48
C ASN A 18 -19.15 -12.19 2.42
N VAL A 19 -18.27 -11.47 3.12
CA VAL A 19 -18.21 -10.00 3.07
C VAL A 19 -17.94 -9.51 1.64
N ILE A 20 -16.93 -10.09 0.99
CA ILE A 20 -16.54 -9.73 -0.39
C ILE A 20 -17.70 -10.01 -1.36
N ARG A 21 -18.32 -11.18 -1.24
CA ARG A 21 -19.44 -11.61 -2.06
C ARG A 21 -20.63 -10.66 -1.91
N ASN A 22 -21.01 -10.32 -0.68
CA ASN A 22 -22.11 -9.40 -0.38
C ASN A 22 -21.83 -7.99 -0.89
N PHE A 23 -20.59 -7.49 -0.71
CA PHE A 23 -20.18 -6.19 -1.22
C PHE A 23 -20.26 -6.14 -2.75
N ARG A 24 -19.84 -7.21 -3.44
CA ARG A 24 -19.95 -7.32 -4.90
C ARG A 24 -21.41 -7.32 -5.35
N TYR A 25 -22.29 -8.06 -4.68
CA TYR A 25 -23.73 -8.05 -4.99
C TYR A 25 -24.37 -6.68 -4.80
N ALA A 26 -23.98 -5.93 -3.77
CA ALA A 26 -24.46 -4.58 -3.52
C ALA A 26 -23.91 -3.53 -4.50
N ASN A 27 -22.81 -3.84 -5.22
CA ASN A 27 -22.12 -2.89 -6.10
C ASN A 27 -21.87 -3.49 -7.51
N PRO A 28 -22.92 -3.83 -8.29
CA PRO A 28 -22.80 -4.59 -9.54
C PRO A 28 -22.00 -3.86 -10.63
N THR A 29 -21.86 -2.54 -10.55
CA THR A 29 -21.08 -1.74 -11.51
C THR A 29 -19.59 -1.70 -11.19
N LEU A 30 -19.18 -2.10 -9.98
CA LEU A 30 -17.76 -2.16 -9.61
C LEU A 30 -17.19 -3.52 -9.99
N LYS A 31 -16.15 -3.51 -10.84
CA LYS A 31 -15.39 -4.72 -11.14
C LYS A 31 -14.55 -5.08 -9.91
N ILE A 32 -14.89 -6.19 -9.26
CA ILE A 32 -14.18 -6.68 -8.07
C ILE A 32 -13.60 -8.05 -8.40
N ARG A 33 -12.27 -8.15 -8.35
CA ARG A 33 -11.53 -9.42 -8.39
C ARG A 33 -11.19 -9.84 -6.97
N HIS A 34 -11.32 -11.13 -6.69
CA HIS A 34 -10.88 -11.73 -5.43
C HIS A 34 -9.92 -12.85 -5.80
N ILE A 35 -8.66 -12.67 -5.43
CA ILE A 35 -7.61 -13.67 -5.58
C ILE A 35 -7.34 -14.19 -4.17
N TRP A 36 -7.46 -15.49 -3.99
CA TRP A 36 -7.32 -16.16 -2.71
C TRP A 36 -6.28 -17.26 -2.81
N GLN A 37 -5.51 -17.44 -1.74
CA GLN A 37 -4.62 -18.58 -1.56
C GLN A 37 -4.81 -19.18 -0.18
N GLU A 38 -4.45 -20.46 -0.02
CA GLU A 38 -4.54 -21.16 1.27
C GLU A 38 -3.71 -20.48 2.37
N ASN A 39 -4.14 -20.58 3.63
CA ASN A 39 -3.33 -20.07 4.75
C ASN A 39 -2.17 -21.02 5.07
N LEU A 40 -0.99 -20.73 4.52
CA LEU A 40 0.26 -21.45 4.79
C LEU A 40 1.29 -20.55 5.48
N GLY A 41 0.80 -19.63 6.32
CA GLY A 41 1.60 -18.58 6.95
C GLY A 41 1.63 -17.28 6.14
N PHE A 42 2.45 -16.33 6.56
CA PHE A 42 2.48 -14.97 5.99
C PHE A 42 3.16 -14.94 4.61
N ARG A 43 2.36 -14.93 3.55
CA ARG A 43 2.77 -15.01 2.14
C ARG A 43 2.22 -13.83 1.31
N LYS A 44 2.23 -12.64 1.92
CA LYS A 44 1.84 -11.35 1.30
C LYS A 44 2.44 -11.15 -0.10
N THR A 45 3.74 -11.40 -0.27
CA THR A 45 4.43 -11.16 -1.53
C THR A 45 3.93 -12.06 -2.66
N LEU A 46 3.57 -13.32 -2.34
CA LEU A 46 2.98 -14.26 -3.30
C LEU A 46 1.59 -13.78 -3.77
N ILE A 47 0.68 -13.48 -2.84
CA ILE A 47 -0.68 -13.07 -3.22
C ILE A 47 -0.70 -11.72 -3.95
N LEU A 48 0.22 -10.81 -3.60
CA LEU A 48 0.40 -9.55 -4.32
C LEU A 48 0.92 -9.78 -5.75
N ASN A 49 1.82 -10.73 -5.95
CA ASN A 49 2.30 -11.11 -7.29
C ASN A 49 1.17 -11.68 -8.14
N GLU A 50 0.36 -12.59 -7.60
CA GLU A 50 -0.81 -13.14 -8.29
C GLU A 50 -1.81 -12.05 -8.68
N ALA A 51 -2.09 -11.10 -7.77
CA ALA A 51 -2.98 -9.97 -8.03
C ALA A 51 -2.49 -9.05 -9.15
N VAL A 52 -1.17 -8.79 -9.21
CA VAL A 52 -0.54 -8.00 -10.28
C VAL A 52 -0.53 -8.75 -11.60
N TYR A 53 -0.17 -10.04 -11.57
CA TYR A 53 -0.05 -10.88 -12.76
C TYR A 53 -1.38 -10.97 -13.50
N SER A 54 -2.46 -11.26 -12.76
CA SER A 54 -3.83 -11.35 -13.27
C SER A 54 -4.48 -10.00 -13.63
N SER A 55 -3.85 -8.87 -13.29
CA SER A 55 -4.35 -7.53 -13.61
C SER A 55 -4.11 -7.16 -15.07
N GLN A 56 -5.04 -6.40 -15.65
CA GLN A 56 -4.91 -5.77 -16.97
C GLN A 56 -4.81 -4.23 -16.87
N ALA A 57 -4.70 -3.69 -15.66
CA ALA A 57 -4.60 -2.24 -15.45
C ALA A 57 -3.21 -1.71 -15.79
N ASP A 58 -3.15 -0.54 -16.43
CA ASP A 58 -1.88 0.15 -16.70
C ASP A 58 -1.22 0.67 -15.43
N TYR A 59 -2.02 1.13 -14.47
CA TYR A 59 -1.57 1.76 -13.23
C TYR A 59 -2.21 1.09 -12.02
N ILE A 60 -1.39 0.71 -11.04
CA ILE A 60 -1.81 -0.04 -9.86
C ILE A 60 -1.54 0.79 -8.61
N ILE A 61 -2.53 0.88 -7.72
CA ILE A 61 -2.45 1.49 -6.39
C ILE A 61 -2.55 0.36 -5.37
N PHE A 62 -1.59 0.29 -4.46
CA PHE A 62 -1.55 -0.66 -3.35
C PHE A 62 -2.01 0.02 -2.07
N ILE A 63 -2.85 -0.70 -1.33
CA ILE A 63 -3.41 -0.32 -0.03
C ILE A 63 -3.52 -1.59 0.82
N ASP A 64 -3.18 -1.48 2.11
CA ASP A 64 -3.41 -2.57 3.07
C ASP A 64 -4.90 -2.58 3.47
N ASP A 65 -5.45 -3.74 3.84
CA ASP A 65 -6.87 -3.96 4.16
C ASP A 65 -7.32 -3.33 5.49
N ASP A 66 -6.37 -2.99 6.36
CA ASP A 66 -6.55 -2.33 7.65
C ASP A 66 -6.51 -0.80 7.57
N CYS A 67 -6.67 -0.22 6.39
CA CYS A 67 -6.51 1.20 6.15
C CYS A 67 -7.78 1.89 5.65
N VAL A 68 -8.06 3.05 6.24
CA VAL A 68 -9.11 3.97 5.81
C VAL A 68 -8.51 5.10 5.00
N MET A 69 -8.89 5.16 3.72
CA MET A 69 -8.36 6.14 2.77
C MET A 69 -9.08 7.49 2.84
N HIS A 70 -8.31 8.58 2.81
CA HIS A 70 -8.86 9.93 2.65
C HIS A 70 -9.71 10.04 1.37
N PRO A 71 -10.79 10.84 1.32
CA PRO A 71 -11.69 10.92 0.15
C PRO A 71 -11.00 11.27 -1.18
N ARG A 72 -9.85 11.95 -1.11
CA ARG A 72 -9.02 12.32 -2.27
C ARG A 72 -7.87 11.36 -2.59
N PHE A 73 -7.69 10.28 -1.82
CA PHE A 73 -6.55 9.34 -1.90
C PHE A 73 -6.30 8.86 -3.33
N ILE A 74 -7.29 8.16 -3.93
CA ILE A 74 -7.17 7.61 -5.30
C ILE A 74 -6.88 8.73 -6.31
N SER A 75 -7.65 9.81 -6.25
CA SER A 75 -7.48 10.94 -7.18
C SER A 75 -6.08 11.55 -7.13
N ARG A 76 -5.41 11.50 -5.96
CA ARG A 76 -4.06 12.00 -5.80
C ARG A 76 -3.04 11.06 -6.43
N HIS A 77 -3.14 9.75 -6.20
CA HIS A 77 -2.28 8.78 -6.87
C HIS A 77 -2.35 8.94 -8.39
N LEU A 78 -3.57 9.05 -8.94
CA LEU A 78 -3.78 9.26 -10.38
C LEU A 78 -3.18 10.57 -10.89
N LYS A 79 -3.38 11.69 -10.19
CA LYS A 79 -2.75 12.99 -10.54
C LYS A 79 -1.21 12.98 -10.48
N ARG A 80 -0.62 12.00 -9.77
CA ARG A 80 0.84 11.88 -9.62
C ARG A 80 1.45 10.79 -10.45
N ALA A 81 0.63 9.94 -11.07
CA ALA A 81 1.06 8.98 -12.08
C ALA A 81 1.90 9.66 -13.15
N LYS A 82 3.10 9.11 -13.38
CA LYS A 82 4.00 9.54 -14.44
C LYS A 82 4.93 8.39 -14.78
N GLU A 83 5.07 8.11 -16.06
CA GLU A 83 6.02 7.12 -16.56
C GLU A 83 7.43 7.30 -15.98
N GLY A 84 8.11 6.19 -15.74
CA GLY A 84 9.41 6.16 -15.07
C GLY A 84 9.37 6.62 -13.61
N HIS A 85 8.20 6.69 -12.97
CA HIS A 85 8.06 7.01 -11.56
C HIS A 85 7.12 6.06 -10.82
N PHE A 86 7.41 5.86 -9.54
CA PHE A 86 6.44 5.36 -8.56
C PHE A 86 6.03 6.49 -7.61
N ALA A 87 4.84 6.38 -7.03
CA ALA A 87 4.37 7.26 -5.96
C ALA A 87 4.33 6.49 -4.64
N THR A 88 4.67 7.14 -3.54
CA THR A 88 4.70 6.54 -2.20
C THR A 88 4.23 7.55 -1.17
N GLY A 89 3.29 7.15 -0.32
CA GLY A 89 2.75 7.99 0.73
C GLY A 89 3.25 7.59 2.11
N SER A 90 2.41 7.84 3.11
CA SER A 90 2.67 7.42 4.47
C SER A 90 1.36 7.12 5.19
N VAL A 91 1.47 6.44 6.32
CA VAL A 91 0.33 6.13 7.19
C VAL A 91 0.30 7.02 8.42
N ILE A 92 -0.92 7.29 8.87
CA ILE A 92 -1.29 7.83 10.17
C ILE A 92 -1.83 6.65 10.98
N ARG A 93 -1.19 6.32 12.10
CA ARG A 93 -1.62 5.19 12.93
C ARG A 93 -2.66 5.65 13.94
N LEU A 94 -3.86 5.10 13.83
CA LEU A 94 -4.94 5.39 14.73
C LEU A 94 -4.70 4.75 16.10
N THR A 95 -5.36 5.30 17.12
CA THR A 95 -5.41 4.67 18.45
C THR A 95 -6.40 3.51 18.43
N LYS A 96 -6.26 2.59 19.38
CA LYS A 96 -7.23 1.49 19.55
C LYS A 96 -8.65 2.04 19.71
N CYS A 97 -8.86 2.96 20.65
CA CYS A 97 -10.15 3.60 20.91
C CYS A 97 -10.80 4.19 19.64
N PHE A 98 -10.05 4.92 18.80
CA PHE A 98 -10.64 5.49 17.59
C PHE A 98 -10.88 4.43 16.50
N SER A 99 -10.06 3.39 16.44
CA SER A 99 -10.25 2.26 15.52
C SER A 99 -11.49 1.44 15.88
N ASP A 100 -11.66 1.11 17.17
CA ASP A 100 -12.84 0.43 17.69
C ASP A 100 -14.11 1.22 17.33
N LYS A 101 -14.10 2.55 17.50
CA LYS A 101 -15.22 3.42 17.12
C LYS A 101 -15.57 3.32 15.63
N ILE A 102 -14.58 3.29 14.73
CA ILE A 102 -14.82 3.13 13.29
C ILE A 102 -15.44 1.76 13.00
N LEU A 103 -14.91 0.70 13.62
CA LEU A 103 -15.37 -0.68 13.41
C LEU A 103 -16.80 -0.89 13.91
N ASP A 104 -17.14 -0.33 15.07
CA ASP A 104 -18.49 -0.37 15.65
C ASP A 104 -19.51 0.35 14.75
N GLN A 105 -19.12 1.51 14.21
CA GLN A 105 -19.98 2.30 13.33
C GLN A 105 -20.06 1.75 11.90
N ARG A 106 -19.06 0.97 11.48
CA ARG A 106 -18.87 0.46 10.10
C ARG A 106 -18.85 1.55 9.03
N GLU A 107 -18.64 2.80 9.43
CA GLU A 107 -18.61 3.97 8.57
C GLU A 107 -17.64 5.00 9.16
N ILE A 108 -17.09 5.85 8.29
CA ILE A 108 -16.30 7.00 8.68
C ILE A 108 -16.88 8.28 8.09
N SER A 109 -17.16 9.25 8.96
CA SER A 109 -17.54 10.59 8.53
C SER A 109 -16.32 11.47 8.35
N TRP A 110 -16.33 12.31 7.31
CA TRP A 110 -15.25 13.24 6.99
C TRP A 110 -15.71 14.68 7.16
N SER A 111 -14.86 15.52 7.75
CA SER A 111 -15.08 16.98 7.78
C SER A 111 -14.95 17.58 6.37
N LYS A 112 -15.35 18.84 6.21
CA LYS A 112 -15.14 19.59 4.94
C LYS A 112 -13.66 19.67 4.54
N GLN A 113 -12.76 19.61 5.54
CA GLN A 113 -11.32 19.63 5.34
C GLN A 113 -10.73 18.22 5.08
N GLY A 114 -11.56 17.17 5.12
CA GLY A 114 -11.12 15.79 4.89
C GLY A 114 -10.49 15.14 6.12
N LEU A 115 -10.82 15.60 7.33
CA LEU A 115 -10.39 14.94 8.57
C LEU A 115 -11.48 13.98 9.06
N PRO A 116 -11.13 12.79 9.58
CA PRO A 116 -12.10 11.95 10.27
C PRO A 116 -12.77 12.69 11.43
N VAL A 117 -14.10 12.67 11.48
CA VAL A 117 -14.86 13.36 12.51
C VAL A 117 -14.58 12.73 13.88
N GLY A 118 -14.17 13.57 14.85
CA GLY A 118 -13.81 13.13 16.20
C GLY A 118 -12.38 12.60 16.34
N TRP A 119 -11.59 12.58 15.27
CA TRP A 119 -10.15 12.31 15.35
C TRP A 119 -9.36 13.61 15.54
N GLN A 120 -8.25 13.54 16.27
CA GLN A 120 -7.30 14.63 16.42
C GLN A 120 -5.86 14.12 16.27
N PRO A 121 -4.97 14.87 15.59
CA PRO A 121 -3.57 14.50 15.49
C PRO A 121 -2.86 14.64 16.84
N ARG A 122 -2.00 13.68 17.18
CA ARG A 122 -1.21 13.67 18.42
C ARG A 122 0.20 14.23 18.23
N SER A 123 0.58 14.55 17.01
CA SER A 123 1.91 15.11 16.68
C SER A 123 1.85 16.02 15.46
N ILE A 124 2.88 16.85 15.30
CA ILE A 124 3.06 17.70 14.10
C ILE A 124 3.14 16.82 12.83
N SER A 125 3.78 15.65 12.92
CA SER A 125 3.87 14.70 11.81
C SER A 125 2.50 14.18 11.40
N GLU A 126 1.67 13.75 12.35
CA GLU A 126 0.28 13.33 12.06
C GLU A 126 -0.55 14.49 11.51
N LYS A 127 -0.41 15.69 12.10
CA LYS A 127 -1.09 16.90 11.63
C LYS A 127 -0.72 17.22 10.19
N LEU A 128 0.55 17.16 9.78
CA LEU A 128 0.94 17.41 8.39
C LEU A 128 0.45 16.29 7.46
N LYS A 129 0.53 15.04 7.89
CA LYS A 129 0.06 13.90 7.08
C LYS A 129 -1.44 13.90 6.86
N SER A 130 -2.22 14.51 7.76
CA SER A 130 -3.68 14.62 7.63
C SER A 130 -4.13 15.75 6.69
N MET A 131 -3.20 16.34 5.91
CA MET A 131 -3.48 17.34 4.87
C MET A 131 -4.35 18.54 5.34
N PRO A 132 -3.98 19.28 6.42
CA PRO A 132 -4.80 20.35 6.99
C PRO A 132 -4.76 21.65 6.17
N PHE A 133 -3.81 21.80 5.25
CA PHE A 133 -3.63 23.01 4.44
C PHE A 133 -3.97 22.74 2.97
N ASP A 134 -4.02 23.83 2.19
CA ASP A 134 -4.27 23.75 0.76
C ASP A 134 -3.29 22.80 0.05
N TYR A 135 -3.82 22.11 -0.95
CA TYR A 135 -3.13 21.12 -1.74
C TYR A 135 -1.81 21.62 -2.35
N ARG A 136 -1.71 22.88 -2.77
CA ARG A 136 -0.48 23.44 -3.34
C ARG A 136 0.65 23.47 -2.32
N VAL A 137 0.35 23.88 -1.09
CA VAL A 137 1.29 23.91 0.03
C VAL A 137 1.73 22.49 0.35
N MET A 138 0.78 21.57 0.49
CA MET A 138 1.09 20.17 0.83
C MET A 138 1.89 19.46 -0.29
N GLY A 139 1.61 19.78 -1.55
CA GLY A 139 2.37 19.27 -2.70
C GLY A 139 3.80 19.82 -2.78
N ALA A 140 4.04 21.05 -2.32
CA ALA A 140 5.39 21.59 -2.17
C ALA A 140 6.15 20.85 -1.07
N LEU A 141 5.51 20.58 0.07
CA LEU A 141 6.11 19.79 1.16
C LEU A 141 6.46 18.35 0.74
N ASP A 142 5.63 17.72 -0.11
CA ASP A 142 5.98 16.41 -0.70
C ASP A 142 7.25 16.51 -1.56
N SER A 143 7.36 17.56 -2.37
CA SER A 143 8.47 17.75 -3.31
C SER A 143 9.79 18.10 -2.61
N LEU A 144 9.70 18.80 -1.47
CA LEU A 144 10.84 19.21 -0.65
C LEU A 144 11.13 18.23 0.50
N SER A 145 10.45 17.09 0.56
CA SER A 145 10.59 16.18 1.69
C SER A 145 12.03 15.66 1.79
N PRO A 146 12.71 15.82 2.95
CA PRO A 146 14.07 15.29 3.14
C PRO A 146 14.06 13.77 3.36
N VAL A 147 12.87 13.17 3.50
CA VAL A 147 12.72 11.73 3.74
C VAL A 147 13.06 10.99 2.46
N ARG A 148 13.92 9.96 2.58
CA ARG A 148 14.21 9.06 1.46
C ARG A 148 12.92 8.48 0.89
N CYS A 149 12.73 8.65 -0.41
CA CYS A 149 11.59 8.11 -1.12
C CYS A 149 11.78 6.61 -1.33
N SER A 150 11.12 5.80 -0.51
CA SER A 150 11.06 4.34 -0.65
C SER A 150 9.62 3.90 -0.84
N TRP A 151 9.42 2.82 -1.59
CA TRP A 151 8.12 2.16 -1.69
C TRP A 151 7.60 1.75 -0.31
N ALA A 152 6.34 2.10 -0.02
CA ALA A 152 5.62 1.73 1.19
C ALA A 152 4.34 0.98 0.76
N GLY A 153 4.28 -0.33 0.95
CA GLY A 153 3.30 -1.20 0.30
C GLY A 153 1.86 -0.79 0.52
N GLY A 154 1.50 -0.40 1.74
CA GLY A 154 0.14 0.05 2.05
C GLY A 154 -0.24 1.43 1.51
N ASN A 155 0.68 2.20 0.91
CA ASN A 155 0.38 3.49 0.31
C ASN A 155 1.38 3.77 -0.82
N ALA A 156 1.24 3.06 -1.93
CA ALA A 156 2.11 3.22 -3.08
C ALA A 156 1.39 2.96 -4.39
N SER A 157 1.94 3.47 -5.50
CA SER A 157 1.41 3.19 -6.81
C SER A 157 2.45 3.32 -7.92
N THR A 158 2.29 2.56 -8.99
CA THR A 158 3.19 2.59 -10.15
C THR A 158 2.50 1.96 -11.36
N PHE A 159 3.12 2.11 -12.53
CA PHE A 159 2.68 1.39 -13.73
C PHE A 159 2.94 -0.10 -13.58
N ARG A 160 1.99 -0.93 -14.02
CA ARG A 160 2.10 -2.40 -13.98
C ARG A 160 3.36 -2.89 -14.68
N ASP A 161 3.72 -2.27 -15.80
CA ASP A 161 4.95 -2.55 -16.54
C ASP A 161 6.23 -2.39 -15.67
N HIS A 162 6.28 -1.37 -14.81
CA HIS A 162 7.41 -1.23 -13.87
C HIS A 162 7.51 -2.43 -12.91
N ILE A 163 6.37 -2.97 -12.46
CA ILE A 163 6.31 -4.12 -11.55
C ILE A 163 6.79 -5.37 -12.26
N LEU A 164 6.32 -5.61 -13.48
CA LEU A 164 6.72 -6.77 -14.29
C LEU A 164 8.20 -6.74 -14.65
N LYS A 165 8.76 -5.57 -14.99
CA LYS A 165 10.18 -5.41 -15.30
C LYS A 165 11.12 -5.79 -14.17
N VAL A 166 10.68 -5.71 -12.92
CA VAL A 166 11.47 -6.16 -11.76
C VAL A 166 11.10 -7.56 -11.28
N ASN A 167 10.12 -8.21 -11.92
CA ASN A 167 9.50 -9.48 -11.52
C ASN A 167 8.65 -9.44 -10.23
N GLY A 168 7.93 -8.35 -9.96
CA GLY A 168 7.07 -8.28 -8.78
C GLY A 168 7.83 -8.31 -7.45
N PHE A 169 7.16 -8.71 -6.38
CA PHE A 169 7.74 -8.85 -5.04
C PHE A 169 8.54 -10.15 -4.92
N ASP A 170 9.58 -10.14 -4.07
CA ASP A 170 10.40 -11.33 -3.81
C ASP A 170 9.65 -12.26 -2.85
N THR A 171 9.27 -13.45 -3.31
CA THR A 171 8.46 -14.42 -2.55
C THR A 171 9.22 -15.11 -1.42
N GLU A 172 10.56 -15.01 -1.38
CA GLU A 172 11.35 -15.43 -0.22
C GLU A 172 11.18 -14.47 0.98
N MET A 173 10.75 -13.24 0.70
CA MET A 173 10.50 -12.22 1.72
C MET A 173 9.06 -12.28 2.20
N ALA A 174 8.85 -12.90 3.36
CA ALA A 174 7.62 -12.72 4.14
C ALA A 174 7.57 -11.30 4.76
N TYR A 175 6.89 -11.12 5.90
CA TYR A 175 6.69 -9.79 6.48
C TYR A 175 7.99 -9.03 6.81
N GLY A 176 8.06 -7.79 6.33
CA GLY A 176 8.94 -6.74 6.82
C GLY A 176 10.17 -6.47 5.96
N GLY A 177 10.15 -5.35 5.23
CA GLY A 177 11.24 -4.89 4.39
C GLY A 177 11.14 -5.32 2.93
N GLU A 178 10.23 -6.25 2.62
CA GLU A 178 9.81 -6.71 1.28
C GLU A 178 9.44 -5.54 0.37
N ASP A 179 8.62 -4.61 0.87
CA ASP A 179 8.23 -3.40 0.15
C ASP A 179 9.42 -2.53 -0.24
N LYS A 180 10.38 -2.41 0.69
CA LYS A 180 11.56 -1.58 0.50
C LYS A 180 12.56 -2.21 -0.47
N GLU A 181 12.57 -3.54 -0.53
CA GLU A 181 13.39 -4.32 -1.47
C GLU A 181 12.83 -4.17 -2.87
N PHE A 182 11.53 -4.37 -3.04
CA PHE A 182 10.82 -4.11 -4.29
C PHE A 182 11.06 -2.68 -4.79
N GLY A 183 10.87 -1.69 -3.92
CA GLY A 183 11.16 -0.30 -4.25
C GLY A 183 12.64 -0.03 -4.56
N ALA A 184 13.58 -0.77 -3.96
CA ALA A 184 15.01 -0.64 -4.27
C ALA A 184 15.32 -1.17 -5.67
N ARG A 185 14.71 -2.29 -6.09
CA ARG A 185 14.83 -2.82 -7.46
C ARG A 185 14.30 -1.83 -8.50
N LEU A 186 13.13 -1.24 -8.25
CA LEU A 186 12.58 -0.17 -9.10
C LEU A 186 13.56 1.01 -9.24
N ILE A 187 14.14 1.48 -8.14
CA ILE A 187 15.12 2.57 -8.16
C ILE A 187 16.39 2.18 -8.93
N ASN A 188 16.88 0.95 -8.74
CA ASN A 188 18.04 0.45 -9.48
C ASN A 188 17.76 0.35 -11.00
N LEU A 189 16.52 0.08 -11.40
CA LEU A 189 16.05 0.11 -12.79
C LEU A 189 15.91 1.55 -13.35
N GLY A 190 16.09 2.57 -12.51
CA GLY A 190 15.99 3.99 -12.91
C GLY A 190 14.61 4.62 -12.66
N VAL A 191 13.65 3.89 -12.09
CA VAL A 191 12.33 4.42 -11.72
C VAL A 191 12.48 5.35 -10.51
N LYS A 192 11.97 6.58 -10.63
CA LYS A 192 12.12 7.62 -9.60
C LYS A 192 10.93 7.65 -8.65
N GLY A 193 11.19 7.70 -7.35
CA GLY A 193 10.14 7.83 -6.34
C GLY A 193 9.58 9.26 -6.24
N ARG A 194 8.27 9.37 -5.99
CA ARG A 194 7.56 10.63 -5.69
C ARG A 194 6.78 10.51 -4.39
N HIS A 195 6.92 11.50 -3.51
CA HIS A 195 6.15 11.53 -2.27
C HIS A 195 4.69 11.92 -2.50
N LEU A 196 3.84 11.26 -1.74
CA LEU A 196 2.43 11.56 -1.46
C LEU A 196 2.19 11.68 0.05
N ARG A 197 3.27 11.86 0.82
CA ARG A 197 3.30 11.82 2.29
C ARG A 197 2.27 12.76 2.93
N TYR A 198 2.03 13.90 2.29
CA TYR A 198 1.20 14.98 2.82
C TYR A 198 -0.06 15.24 1.99
N THR A 199 -0.29 14.47 0.93
CA THR A 199 -1.37 14.71 -0.04
C THR A 199 -2.22 13.47 -0.33
N ALA A 200 -1.80 12.28 0.12
CA ALA A 200 -2.62 11.07 0.13
C ALA A 200 -2.66 10.48 1.55
N PRO A 201 -3.40 11.12 2.48
CA PRO A 201 -3.52 10.61 3.84
C PRO A 201 -4.16 9.22 3.86
N LEU A 202 -3.58 8.34 4.67
CA LEU A 202 -4.07 6.99 4.88
C LEU A 202 -4.05 6.68 6.38
N TYR A 203 -5.21 6.29 6.92
CA TYR A 203 -5.42 6.06 8.34
C TYR A 203 -5.42 4.57 8.61
N HIS A 204 -4.35 4.08 9.21
CA HIS A 204 -4.15 2.68 9.52
C HIS A 204 -4.81 2.37 10.86
N LEU A 205 -5.78 1.46 10.84
CA LEU A 205 -6.50 0.98 12.01
C LEU A 205 -5.52 0.31 12.98
N TYR A 206 -5.78 0.44 14.27
CA TYR A 206 -4.97 -0.22 15.28
C TYR A 206 -5.21 -1.73 15.21
N HIS A 207 -4.11 -2.48 15.15
CA HIS A 207 -4.12 -3.92 15.36
C HIS A 207 -2.77 -4.36 15.98
N ASP A 208 -2.77 -5.50 16.64
CA ASP A 208 -1.54 -6.10 17.17
C ASP A 208 -0.76 -6.82 16.06
N ARG A 209 0.56 -6.93 16.24
CA ARG A 209 1.47 -7.43 15.19
C ARG A 209 2.07 -8.79 15.54
N GLY A 210 1.20 -9.76 15.87
CA GLY A 210 1.60 -11.11 16.28
C GLY A 210 2.40 -11.89 15.23
N TYR A 211 2.26 -11.53 13.96
CA TYR A 211 2.94 -12.17 12.82
C TYR A 211 4.41 -11.75 12.66
N VAL A 212 4.93 -10.81 13.48
CA VAL A 212 6.29 -10.27 13.31
C VAL A 212 7.34 -11.25 13.85
N ASN A 213 8.16 -11.80 12.94
CA ASN A 213 9.26 -12.67 13.29
C ASN A 213 10.63 -11.96 13.19
N ARG A 214 11.40 -11.93 14.30
CA ARG A 214 12.71 -11.25 14.35
C ARG A 214 13.77 -11.85 13.42
N SER A 215 13.83 -13.19 13.29
CA SER A 215 14.82 -13.83 12.42
C SER A 215 14.52 -13.55 10.95
N GLN A 216 13.24 -13.54 10.57
CA GLN A 216 12.80 -13.14 9.23
C GLN A 216 13.15 -11.69 8.93
N LEU A 217 12.93 -10.76 9.88
CA LEU A 217 13.32 -9.36 9.71
C LEU A 217 14.83 -9.20 9.48
N GLN A 218 15.66 -10.02 10.13
CA GLN A 218 17.11 -9.97 9.93
C GLN A 218 17.50 -10.49 8.53
N LYS A 219 16.91 -11.61 8.08
CA LYS A 219 17.07 -12.12 6.71
C LYS A 219 16.66 -11.08 5.67
N ASN A 220 15.46 -10.50 5.82
CA ASN A 220 14.94 -9.48 4.90
C ASN A 220 15.82 -8.23 4.85
N ARG A 221 16.42 -7.82 5.98
CA ARG A 221 17.40 -6.71 6.00
C ARG A 221 18.67 -7.04 5.23
N ALA A 222 19.15 -8.27 5.30
CA ALA A 222 20.32 -8.71 4.54
C ALA A 222 20.03 -8.69 3.03
N ILE A 223 18.87 -9.24 2.62
CA ILE A 223 18.41 -9.21 1.21
C ILE A 223 18.31 -7.76 0.72
N LEU A 224 17.64 -6.87 1.46
CA LEU A 224 17.53 -5.46 1.10
C LEU A 224 18.90 -4.76 0.98
N LYS A 225 19.83 -5.07 1.88
CA LYS A 225 21.20 -4.51 1.83
C LYS A 225 21.90 -4.97 0.57
N GLN A 226 21.82 -6.27 0.25
CA GLN A 226 22.40 -6.86 -0.96
C GLN A 226 21.79 -6.24 -2.22
N THR A 227 20.46 -6.17 -2.34
CA THR A 227 19.77 -5.54 -3.48
C THR A 227 20.27 -4.11 -3.73
N ARG A 228 20.51 -3.33 -2.67
CA ARG A 228 21.01 -1.96 -2.79
C ARG A 228 22.48 -1.90 -3.20
N SER A 229 23.34 -2.77 -2.66
CA SER A 229 24.78 -2.75 -2.95
C SER A 229 25.11 -3.33 -4.32
N SER A 230 24.44 -4.41 -4.73
CA SER A 230 24.66 -5.05 -6.03
C SER A 230 23.91 -4.39 -7.18
N LYS A 231 23.08 -3.38 -6.89
CA LYS A 231 22.17 -2.76 -7.86
C LYS A 231 21.24 -3.76 -8.56
N LYS A 232 20.87 -4.86 -7.86
CA LYS A 232 19.90 -5.85 -8.34
C LYS A 232 18.63 -5.15 -8.81
N THR A 233 18.18 -5.43 -10.03
CA THR A 233 16.96 -4.85 -10.64
C THR A 233 15.83 -5.87 -10.74
N PHE A 234 16.15 -7.16 -10.73
CA PHE A 234 15.22 -8.26 -10.98
C PHE A 234 15.38 -9.32 -9.89
N THR A 235 14.30 -9.99 -9.48
CA THR A 235 14.39 -11.18 -8.61
C THR A 235 13.93 -12.44 -9.33
N ASN A 236 14.57 -13.58 -9.05
CA ASN A 236 14.19 -14.87 -9.65
C ASN A 236 12.98 -15.49 -8.93
N ASN A 237 12.72 -15.06 -7.69
CA ASN A 237 11.61 -15.55 -6.85
C ASN A 237 10.41 -14.59 -6.96
N GLY A 238 10.02 -14.26 -8.18
CA GLY A 238 9.06 -13.20 -8.48
C GLY A 238 7.68 -13.68 -8.93
N ILE A 239 7.13 -13.00 -9.93
CA ILE A 239 5.90 -13.40 -10.65
C ILE A 239 6.22 -14.57 -11.59
N PHE A 240 7.29 -14.44 -12.36
CA PHE A 240 7.79 -15.46 -13.26
C PHE A 240 8.87 -16.25 -12.52
N THR A 241 8.58 -17.50 -12.18
CA THR A 241 9.57 -18.44 -11.66
C THR A 241 10.08 -19.29 -12.83
N GLU A 242 11.39 -19.21 -13.11
CA GLU A 242 12.08 -20.15 -14.00
C GLU A 242 12.44 -21.44 -13.24
#